data_AF-A0A9C9FWP7-F1
#
_entry.id   AF-A0A9C9FWP7-F1
#
_cell.length_a   1.000
_cell.length_b   1.000
_cell.length_c   1.000
_cell.angle_alpha   90.00
_cell.angle_beta   90.00
_cell.angle_gamma   90.00
#
_symmetry.space_group_name_H-M   'P 1'
#
loop_
_entity.id
_entity.type
_entity.pdbx_description
1 polymer ?
#
loop_
_entity_poly.entity_id
_entity_poly.type
_entity_poly.pdbx_seq_one_letter_code
_entity_poly.pdbx_strand_id
1 'polypeptide(L)'
;VLAGAAMVVLVNSGSASASEIVAGALQDQHRAVIMGTKTFGKGSVQSIIPLGNGAAVKLTTARYYTPSGRSIQAQGIVPDIVVNDLKLGKSNTNTANAVHEVDLKGHLQNNSTPPKERKRPVAKSTRTDFQLREALNLLKGIAILKQ
;
A
#
# COMPACT_ATOMS: atom_id res chain seq x y z
N VAL A 1 -22.75 -4.19 7.31
CA VAL A 1 -21.41 -4.67 7.76
C VAL A 1 -20.62 -3.61 8.56
N LEU A 2 -20.63 -2.30 8.26
CA LEU A 2 -20.05 -1.28 9.18
C LEU A 2 -20.87 0.01 9.35
N ALA A 3 -22.10 0.08 8.80
CA ALA A 3 -23.07 1.18 9.02
C ALA A 3 -22.51 2.63 9.02
N GLY A 4 -21.55 2.94 8.14
CA GLY A 4 -20.96 4.30 8.06
C GLY A 4 -19.89 4.63 9.11
N ALA A 5 -19.51 3.66 9.96
CA ALA A 5 -18.48 3.82 10.97
C ALA A 5 -17.16 4.34 10.38
N ALA A 6 -16.48 5.18 11.16
CA ALA A 6 -15.15 5.68 10.85
C ALA A 6 -14.18 4.51 10.61
N MET A 7 -13.27 4.67 9.64
CA MET A 7 -12.36 3.62 9.23
C MET A 7 -11.00 4.21 8.89
N VAL A 8 -9.96 3.59 9.45
CA VAL A 8 -8.55 3.82 9.10
C VAL A 8 -7.98 2.47 8.68
N VAL A 9 -7.26 2.43 7.56
CA VAL A 9 -6.62 1.22 7.05
C VAL A 9 -5.11 1.41 7.08
N LEU A 10 -4.42 0.51 7.79
CA LEU A 10 -2.96 0.50 7.84
C LEU A 10 -2.39 -0.28 6.65
N VAL A 11 -1.41 0.32 5.97
CA VAL A 11 -0.70 -0.26 4.84
C VAL A 11 0.81 -0.09 4.99
N ASN A 12 1.56 -0.97 4.34
CA ASN A 12 3.01 -0.92 4.29
C ASN A 12 3.54 -1.54 2.99
N SER A 13 4.86 -1.59 2.83
CA SER A 13 5.51 -2.18 1.64
C SER A 13 5.24 -3.67 1.43
N GLY A 14 4.76 -4.41 2.45
CA GLY A 14 4.31 -5.79 2.32
C GLY A 14 2.87 -5.92 1.82
N SER A 15 2.11 -4.81 1.78
CA SER A 15 0.77 -4.79 1.21
C SER A 15 0.88 -4.84 -0.31
N ALA A 16 0.45 -5.94 -0.92
CA ALA A 16 0.59 -6.18 -2.36
C ALA A 16 -0.69 -6.74 -2.98
N SER A 17 -0.86 -6.59 -4.30
CA SER A 17 -1.93 -7.26 -5.05
C SER A 17 -3.33 -6.86 -4.57
N ALA A 18 -4.19 -7.81 -4.20
CA ALA A 18 -5.57 -7.55 -3.77
C ALA A 18 -5.67 -6.51 -2.63
N SER A 19 -4.72 -6.49 -1.69
CA SER A 19 -4.71 -5.49 -0.61
C SER A 19 -4.55 -4.06 -1.14
N GLU A 20 -3.80 -3.87 -2.22
CA GLU A 20 -3.62 -2.58 -2.87
C GLU A 20 -4.88 -2.15 -3.62
N ILE A 21 -5.59 -3.10 -4.24
CA ILE A 21 -6.88 -2.85 -4.88
C ILE A 21 -7.90 -2.37 -3.85
N VAL A 22 -7.98 -3.06 -2.71
CA VAL A 22 -8.89 -2.69 -1.61
C VAL A 22 -8.51 -1.33 -1.03
N ALA A 23 -7.24 -1.10 -0.72
CA ALA A 23 -6.78 0.17 -0.17
C ALA A 23 -7.05 1.33 -1.16
N GLY A 24 -6.72 1.16 -2.44
CA GLY A 24 -6.97 2.15 -3.48
C GLY A 24 -8.45 2.44 -3.70
N ALA A 25 -9.32 1.42 -3.69
CA ALA A 25 -10.75 1.61 -3.82
C ALA A 25 -11.37 2.34 -2.60
N LEU A 26 -10.94 1.99 -1.39
CA LEU A 26 -11.39 2.68 -0.17
C LEU A 26 -10.92 4.14 -0.13
N GLN A 27 -9.70 4.40 -0.62
CA GLN A 27 -9.14 5.75 -0.73
C GLN A 27 -9.91 6.60 -1.75
N ASP A 28 -10.10 6.08 -2.96
CA ASP A 28 -10.76 6.77 -4.07
C ASP A 28 -12.22 7.11 -3.78
N GLN A 29 -12.90 6.23 -3.03
CA GLN A 29 -14.29 6.44 -2.61
C GLN A 29 -14.40 7.27 -1.32
N HIS A 30 -13.29 7.79 -0.80
CA HIS A 30 -13.23 8.50 0.49
C HIS A 30 -13.87 7.72 1.64
N ARG A 31 -13.86 6.38 1.57
CA ARG A 31 -14.51 5.51 2.55
C ARG A 31 -13.65 5.32 3.78
N ALA A 32 -12.33 5.31 3.62
CA ALA A 32 -11.38 5.13 4.70
C ALA A 32 -10.18 6.05 4.52
N VAL A 33 -9.53 6.41 5.62
CA VAL A 33 -8.20 7.04 5.56
C VAL A 33 -7.15 5.94 5.50
N ILE A 34 -6.30 5.98 4.48
CA ILE A 34 -5.17 5.07 4.33
C ILE A 34 -3.96 5.65 5.05
N MET A 35 -3.35 4.88 5.96
CA MET A 35 -2.25 5.33 6.80
C MET A 35 -1.09 4.31 6.78
N GLY A 36 0.15 4.80 6.88
CA GLY A 36 1.33 3.96 7.01
C GLY A 36 2.39 4.29 5.97
N THR A 37 2.94 3.29 5.29
CA THR A 37 3.94 3.49 4.23
C THR A 37 3.42 3.03 2.87
N LYS A 38 4.07 3.51 1.80
CA LYS A 38 3.74 3.12 0.43
C LYS A 38 3.68 1.60 0.28
N THR A 39 2.69 1.11 -0.46
CA THR A 39 2.51 -0.32 -0.74
C THR A 39 3.50 -0.85 -1.78
N PHE A 40 3.48 -2.16 -2.00
CA PHE A 40 4.45 -2.85 -2.84
C PHE A 40 4.46 -2.37 -4.31
N GLY A 41 3.28 -2.24 -4.94
CA GLY A 41 3.12 -1.82 -6.33
C GLY A 41 2.82 -2.94 -7.32
N LYS A 42 2.27 -4.08 -6.88
CA LYS A 42 1.89 -5.17 -7.79
C LYS A 42 0.48 -4.93 -8.32
N GLY A 43 0.41 -4.37 -9.51
CA GLY A 43 -0.83 -4.04 -10.22
C GLY A 43 -1.06 -4.88 -11.47
N SER A 44 -0.58 -6.12 -11.52
CA SER A 44 -0.69 -6.99 -12.69
C SER A 44 -1.36 -8.33 -12.39
N VAL A 45 -2.10 -8.86 -13.36
CA VAL A 45 -2.76 -10.16 -13.30
C VAL A 45 -1.98 -11.15 -14.16
N GLN A 46 -1.68 -12.32 -13.62
CA GLN A 46 -1.06 -13.40 -14.37
C GLN A 46 -2.01 -14.58 -14.53
N SER A 47 -2.09 -15.11 -15.74
CA SER A 47 -2.82 -16.32 -16.09
C SER A 47 -1.83 -17.44 -16.42
N ILE A 48 -2.19 -18.68 -16.08
CA ILE A 48 -1.42 -19.87 -16.43
C ILE A 48 -2.06 -20.47 -17.69
N ILE A 49 -1.32 -20.52 -18.78
CA ILE A 49 -1.76 -21.03 -20.08
C ILE A 49 -1.08 -22.39 -20.32
N PRO A 50 -1.80 -23.53 -20.28
CA PRO A 50 -1.23 -24.84 -20.54
C PRO A 50 -0.76 -25.00 -21.99
N LEU A 51 0.33 -25.74 -22.22
CA LEU A 51 0.92 -25.98 -23.55
C LEU A 51 0.64 -27.39 -24.12
N GLY A 52 -0.23 -28.18 -23.47
CA GLY A 52 -0.63 -29.52 -23.93
C GLY A 52 0.40 -30.64 -23.69
N ASN A 53 1.67 -30.31 -23.43
CA ASN A 53 2.76 -31.24 -23.13
C ASN A 53 3.08 -31.36 -21.63
N GLY A 54 2.16 -30.93 -20.76
CA GLY A 54 2.37 -30.85 -19.30
C GLY A 54 3.11 -29.58 -18.83
N ALA A 55 3.62 -28.74 -19.73
CA ALA A 55 4.15 -27.42 -19.40
C ALA A 55 3.07 -26.33 -19.43
N ALA A 56 3.36 -25.18 -18.85
CA ALA A 56 2.50 -24.01 -18.88
C ALA A 56 3.29 -22.69 -18.90
N VAL A 57 2.68 -21.66 -19.47
CA VAL A 57 3.22 -20.29 -19.50
C VAL A 57 2.46 -19.43 -18.50
N LYS A 58 3.18 -18.78 -17.59
CA LYS A 58 2.62 -17.73 -16.73
C LYS A 58 2.74 -16.39 -17.47
N LEU A 59 1.63 -15.88 -17.97
CA LEU A 59 1.59 -14.67 -18.78
C LEU A 59 0.82 -13.56 -18.05
N THR A 60 1.34 -12.34 -18.08
CA THR A 60 0.58 -11.17 -17.61
C THR A 60 -0.51 -10.83 -18.63
N THR A 61 -1.76 -10.89 -18.20
CA THR A 61 -2.94 -10.71 -19.07
C THR A 61 -3.70 -9.41 -18.81
N ALA A 62 -3.51 -8.79 -17.65
CA ALA A 62 -4.16 -7.53 -17.32
C ALA A 62 -3.38 -6.70 -16.29
N ARG A 63 -3.81 -5.45 -16.11
CA ARG A 63 -3.36 -4.53 -15.06
C ARG A 63 -4.55 -4.05 -14.23
N TYR A 64 -4.30 -3.79 -12.95
CA TYR A 64 -5.26 -3.20 -12.03
C TYR A 64 -5.09 -1.69 -11.96
N TYR A 65 -6.24 -1.02 -12.02
CA TYR A 65 -6.37 0.41 -11.82
C TYR A 65 -7.35 0.64 -10.67
N THR A 66 -7.11 1.67 -9.88
CA THR A 66 -8.07 2.11 -8.86
C THR A 66 -9.31 2.72 -9.54
N PRO A 67 -10.45 2.88 -8.84
CA PRO A 67 -11.66 3.47 -9.43
C PRO A 67 -11.46 4.84 -10.10
N SER A 68 -10.53 5.65 -9.62
CA SER A 68 -10.14 6.94 -10.22
C SER A 68 -9.20 6.82 -11.43
N GLY A 69 -8.89 5.60 -11.89
CA GLY A 69 -8.03 5.35 -13.05
C GLY A 69 -6.53 5.40 -12.76
N ARG A 70 -6.10 5.43 -11.48
CA ARG A 70 -4.67 5.38 -11.13
C ARG A 70 -4.14 3.95 -11.28
N SER A 71 -2.99 3.79 -11.92
CA SER A 71 -2.34 2.48 -12.05
C SER A 71 -1.59 2.11 -10.77
N ILE A 72 -1.77 0.88 -10.30
CA ILE A 72 -1.06 0.34 -9.14
C ILE A 72 0.33 -0.18 -9.53
N GLN A 73 0.48 -0.66 -10.77
CA GLN A 73 1.69 -1.34 -11.22
C GLN A 73 2.92 -0.42 -11.14
N ALA A 74 3.96 -0.89 -10.44
CA ALA A 74 5.21 -0.17 -10.18
C ALA A 74 5.03 1.21 -9.52
N GLN A 75 3.85 1.50 -8.96
CA GLN A 75 3.56 2.75 -8.25
C GLN A 75 3.06 2.49 -6.84
N GLY A 76 2.25 1.46 -6.62
CA GLY A 76 1.57 1.20 -5.35
C GLY A 76 0.55 2.27 -4.99
N ILE A 77 -0.03 2.11 -3.81
CA ILE A 77 -0.92 3.06 -3.15
C ILE A 77 -0.07 3.91 -2.21
N VAL A 78 -0.09 5.22 -2.43
CA VAL A 78 0.46 6.20 -1.50
C VAL A 78 -0.60 6.48 -0.43
N PRO A 79 -0.31 6.26 0.86
CA PRO A 79 -1.26 6.50 1.93
C PRO A 79 -1.60 7.99 2.05
N ASP A 80 -2.81 8.31 2.51
CA ASP A 80 -3.25 9.68 2.80
C ASP A 80 -2.40 10.32 3.90
N ILE A 81 -2.03 9.51 4.91
CA ILE A 81 -1.18 9.91 6.02
C ILE A 81 0.02 8.96 6.10
N VAL A 82 1.18 9.48 5.71
CA VAL A 82 2.44 8.75 5.79
C VAL A 82 2.92 8.70 7.24
N VAL A 83 3.10 7.49 7.77
CA VAL A 83 3.65 7.20 9.10
C VAL A 83 4.67 6.09 8.94
N ASN A 84 5.92 6.31 9.34
CA ASN A 84 6.96 5.28 9.24
C ASN A 84 6.98 4.37 10.47
N ASP A 85 7.34 3.10 10.28
CA ASP A 85 7.58 2.17 11.38
C ASP A 85 8.92 2.54 12.07
N LEU A 86 8.84 2.95 13.34
CA LEU A 86 9.97 3.41 14.13
C LEU A 86 10.51 2.27 15.00
N LYS A 87 11.18 1.30 14.40
CA LYS A 87 11.90 0.28 15.16
C LYS A 87 13.25 0.83 15.64
N LEU A 88 13.30 1.32 16.88
CA LEU A 88 14.58 1.60 17.56
C LEU A 88 15.13 0.29 18.17
N GLY A 89 16.14 -0.27 17.52
CA GLY A 89 17.01 -1.30 18.10
C GLY A 89 18.39 -1.17 17.47
N LYS A 90 19.44 -1.02 18.30
CA LYS A 90 20.83 -1.03 17.85
C LYS A 90 21.15 -2.40 17.25
N SER A 91 21.07 -2.50 15.93
CA SER A 91 21.64 -3.62 15.20
C SER A 91 21.92 -3.17 13.77
N ASN A 92 23.19 -3.28 13.36
CA ASN A 92 23.66 -3.22 11.98
C ASN A 92 23.11 -4.41 11.15
N THR A 93 21.83 -4.73 11.32
CA THR A 93 21.08 -5.65 10.49
C THR A 93 20.12 -4.78 9.71
N ASN A 94 20.46 -4.54 8.43
CA ASN A 94 19.60 -3.97 7.38
C ASN A 94 18.16 -3.80 7.86
N THR A 95 17.79 -2.59 8.30
CA THR A 95 16.39 -2.18 8.25
C THR A 95 16.01 -2.38 6.80
N ALA A 96 15.28 -3.47 6.56
CA ALA A 96 15.09 -4.05 5.25
C ALA A 96 14.70 -2.92 4.29
N ASN A 97 15.56 -2.65 3.29
CA ASN A 97 15.18 -1.82 2.17
C ASN A 97 13.87 -2.41 1.68
N ALA A 98 12.77 -1.69 1.91
CA ALA A 98 11.44 -2.14 1.54
C ALA A 98 11.47 -2.28 0.02
N VAL A 99 11.51 -3.52 -0.46
CA VAL A 99 11.55 -3.81 -1.90
C VAL A 99 10.16 -3.51 -2.43
N HIS A 100 10.08 -2.65 -3.43
CA HIS A 100 8.86 -2.39 -4.20
C HIS A 100 8.92 -3.10 -5.55
N GLU A 101 7.77 -3.24 -6.21
CA GLU A 101 7.67 -3.82 -7.56
C GLU A 101 8.64 -3.13 -8.54
N VAL A 102 8.80 -1.81 -8.41
CA VAL A 102 9.67 -0.96 -9.24
C VAL A 102 11.16 -1.34 -9.10
N ASP A 103 11.54 -1.90 -7.95
CA ASP A 103 12.93 -2.27 -7.67
C ASP A 103 13.27 -3.66 -8.24
N LEU A 104 12.26 -4.44 -8.65
CA LEU A 104 12.47 -5.77 -9.20
C LEU A 104 13.03 -5.71 -10.63
N LYS A 105 14.00 -6.58 -10.90
CA LYS A 105 14.52 -6.77 -12.26
C LYS A 105 13.41 -7.30 -13.18
N GLY A 106 13.20 -6.63 -14.31
CA GLY A 106 12.18 -7.01 -15.28
C GLY A 106 10.75 -6.66 -14.88
N HIS A 107 10.57 -5.75 -13.93
CA HIS A 107 9.24 -5.23 -13.59
C HIS A 107 8.57 -4.57 -14.80
N LEU A 108 7.24 -4.61 -14.82
CA LEU A 108 6.48 -3.93 -15.87
C LEU A 108 6.48 -2.42 -15.59
N GLN A 109 7.01 -1.65 -16.54
CA GLN A 109 6.92 -0.20 -16.50
C GLN A 109 5.47 0.27 -16.67
N ASN A 110 5.23 1.48 -16.18
CA ASN A 110 3.93 2.14 -16.22
C ASN A 110 4.04 3.40 -17.09
N ASN A 111 3.07 3.61 -17.97
CA ASN A 111 3.05 4.75 -18.90
C ASN A 111 2.50 6.04 -18.26
N SER A 112 2.23 6.02 -16.96
CA SER A 112 1.60 7.12 -16.21
C SER A 112 2.62 7.81 -15.31
N THR A 113 2.54 9.14 -15.19
CA THR A 113 3.41 9.94 -14.30
C THR A 113 3.28 9.45 -12.85
N PRO A 114 4.38 9.13 -12.15
CA PRO A 114 4.32 8.69 -10.76
C PRO A 114 3.78 9.80 -9.85
N PRO A 115 2.98 9.46 -8.82
CA PRO A 115 2.54 10.42 -7.82
C PRO A 115 3.75 11.06 -7.11
N LYS A 116 3.73 12.39 -6.91
CA LYS A 116 4.77 13.09 -6.14
C LYS A 116 4.70 12.65 -4.66
N GLU A 117 5.64 11.82 -4.23
CA GLU A 117 5.85 11.50 -2.82
C GLU A 117 6.36 12.73 -2.06
N ARG A 118 5.60 13.18 -1.06
CA ARG A 118 6.05 14.22 -0.13
C ARG A 118 6.90 13.56 0.96
N LYS A 119 8.22 13.76 0.93
CA LYS A 119 9.12 13.39 2.03
C LYS A 119 8.78 14.23 3.26
N ARG A 120 8.21 13.62 4.31
CA ARG A 120 7.99 14.26 5.61
C ARG A 120 9.08 13.84 6.61
N PRO A 121 9.55 14.75 7.48
CA PRO A 121 10.55 14.43 8.49
C PRO A 121 9.98 13.44 9.52
N VAL A 122 10.83 12.51 9.94
CA VAL A 122 10.49 11.39 10.80
C VAL A 122 10.72 11.77 12.26
N ALA A 123 9.65 11.86 13.06
CA ALA A 123 9.75 12.08 14.50
C ALA A 123 10.22 10.80 15.21
N LYS A 124 11.17 10.91 16.14
CA LYS A 124 11.65 9.78 16.97
C LYS A 124 10.78 9.67 18.22
N SER A 125 10.01 8.59 18.36
CA SER A 125 9.28 8.27 19.60
C SER A 125 9.43 6.79 19.91
N THR A 126 9.72 6.47 21.17
CA THR A 126 9.96 5.13 21.70
C THR A 126 8.71 4.57 22.36
N ARG A 127 8.59 3.23 22.25
CA ARG A 127 7.62 2.30 22.88
C ARG A 127 6.22 2.26 22.26
N THR A 128 5.75 1.02 22.08
CA THR A 128 4.46 0.59 21.49
C THR A 128 4.30 0.89 20.00
N ASP A 129 3.56 0.03 19.29
CA ASP A 129 3.26 0.13 17.86
C ASP A 129 2.80 1.55 17.50
N PHE A 130 3.74 2.34 16.96
CA PHE A 130 3.54 3.78 16.73
C PHE A 130 2.47 4.02 15.66
N GLN A 131 2.52 3.26 14.56
CA GLN A 131 1.55 3.36 13.49
C GLN A 131 0.14 3.03 13.98
N LEU A 132 0.00 1.96 14.78
CA LEU A 132 -1.29 1.60 15.35
C LEU A 132 -1.83 2.65 16.32
N ARG A 133 -0.97 3.23 17.16
CA ARG A 133 -1.37 4.31 18.08
C ARG A 133 -1.84 5.54 17.32
N GLU A 134 -1.11 5.97 16.30
CA GLU A 134 -1.50 7.10 15.46
C GLU A 134 -2.81 6.84 14.72
N ALA A 135 -2.99 5.62 14.19
CA ALA A 135 -4.25 5.22 13.56
C ALA A 135 -5.42 5.24 14.53
N LEU A 136 -5.22 4.76 15.77
CA LEU A 136 -6.23 4.79 16.82
C LEU A 136 -6.60 6.22 17.22
N ASN A 137 -5.60 7.10 17.37
CA ASN A 137 -5.83 8.51 17.70
C ASN A 137 -6.65 9.20 16.60
N LEU A 138 -6.29 8.98 15.33
CA LEU A 138 -7.04 9.50 14.20
C LEU A 138 -8.48 8.94 14.17
N LEU A 139 -8.63 7.63 14.35
CA LEU A 139 -9.94 6.98 14.34
C LEU A 139 -10.86 7.54 15.42
N LYS A 140 -10.34 7.72 16.64
CA LYS A 140 -11.07 8.38 17.74
C LYS A 140 -11.45 9.82 17.37
N GLY A 141 -10.52 10.59 16.79
CA GLY A 141 -10.79 11.95 16.34
C GLY A 141 -11.92 12.03 15.29
N ILE A 142 -11.87 11.17 14.26
CA ILE A 142 -12.93 11.09 13.24
C ILE A 142 -14.26 10.67 13.86
N ALA A 143 -14.24 9.72 14.81
CA ALA A 143 -15.45 9.25 15.48
C ALA A 143 -16.11 10.36 16.32
N ILE A 144 -15.31 11.17 17.03
CA ILE A 144 -15.80 12.32 17.80
C ILE A 144 -16.41 13.38 16.89
N LEU A 145 -15.78 13.68 15.74
CA LEU A 145 -16.29 14.67 14.78
C LEU A 145 -17.56 14.23 14.02
N LYS A 146 -17.88 12.93 14.04
CA LYS A 146 -19.08 12.37 13.40
C LYS A 146 -20.29 12.27 14.34
N GLN A 147 -20.09 12.49 15.64
CA GLN A 147 -21.18 12.63 16.63
C GLN A 147 -21.80 14.02 16.51
#